data_AF-A0A3G8WY56-F1
#
_entry.id   AF-A0A3G8WY56-F1
#
_cell.length_a   1.000
_cell.length_b   1.000
_cell.length_c   1.000
_cell.angle_alpha   90.00
_cell.angle_beta   90.00
_cell.angle_gamma   90.00
#
_symmetry.space_group_name_H-M   'P 1'
#
loop_
_entity.id
_entity.type
_entity.pdbx_description
1 polymer ?
#
loop_
_entity_poly.entity_id
_entity_poly.type
_entity_poly.pdbx_seq_one_letter_code
_entity_poly.pdbx_strand_id
1 'polypeptide(L)' 'MTEQELIGEPKKMKSFSIIYALLIGFLAGIIIYSFFKNSWGLLTLIPLYFIYKMVNDPKNRRVKELQGLFKERNLKW' A
#
# COMPACT_ATOMS: atom_id res chain seq x y z
N MET A 1 -14.25 -6.66 19.57
CA MET A 1 -12.85 -6.73 19.10
C MET A 1 -12.06 -7.37 20.22
N THR A 2 -11.48 -8.54 19.97
CA THR A 2 -10.84 -9.37 20.99
C THR A 2 -9.42 -8.85 21.21
N GLU A 3 -8.99 -8.66 22.46
CA GLU A 3 -7.71 -8.01 22.82
C GLU A 3 -6.47 -8.60 22.12
N GLN A 4 -6.55 -9.85 21.64
CA GLN A 4 -5.47 -10.51 20.90
C GLN A 4 -5.31 -10.06 19.44
N GLU A 5 -6.39 -9.59 18.78
CA GLU A 5 -6.29 -8.99 17.44
C GLU A 5 -5.50 -7.67 17.50
N LEU A 6 -5.73 -6.88 18.54
CA LEU A 6 -5.12 -5.56 18.75
C LEU A 6 -3.58 -5.59 18.89
N ILE A 7 -2.98 -6.72 19.29
CA ILE A 7 -1.54 -6.82 19.53
C ILE A 7 -0.79 -7.35 18.30
N GLY A 8 -1.42 -8.25 17.53
CA GLY A 8 -0.81 -8.89 16.35
C GLY A 8 -1.09 -8.18 15.02
N GLU A 9 -2.26 -7.55 14.89
CA GLU A 9 -2.69 -6.89 13.67
C GLU A 9 -1.86 -5.64 13.31
N PRO A 10 -1.44 -4.76 14.25
CA PRO A 10 -0.65 -3.56 13.92
C PRO A 10 0.69 -3.90 13.27
N LYS A 11 1.40 -4.92 13.78
CA LYS A 11 2.69 -5.36 13.20
C LYS A 11 2.51 -5.86 11.76
N LYS A 12 1.49 -6.69 11.51
CA LYS A 12 1.20 -7.21 10.16
C LYS A 12 0.77 -6.09 9.22
N MET A 13 -0.07 -5.17 9.68
CA MET A 13 -0.54 -4.00 8.94
C MET A 13 0.62 -3.06 8.58
N LYS A 14 1.57 -2.85 9.50
CA LYS A 14 2.77 -2.04 9.26
C LYS A 14 3.67 -2.64 8.19
N SER A 15 3.99 -3.94 8.30
CA SER A 15 4.77 -4.64 7.27
C SER A 15 4.07 -4.63 5.91
N PHE A 16 2.75 -4.84 5.90
CA PHE A 16 1.94 -4.73 4.69
C PHE A 16 2.04 -3.34 4.06
N SER A 17 1.91 -2.27 4.86
CA SER A 17 2.03 -0.89 4.38
C SER A 17 3.39 -0.60 3.74
N ILE A 18 4.48 -1.11 4.32
CA ILE A 18 5.84 -0.91 3.81
C ILE A 18 6.02 -1.63 2.47
N ILE A 19 5.61 -2.91 2.41
CA ILE A 19 5.71 -3.71 1.18
C ILE A 19 4.86 -3.10 0.06
N TYR A 20 3.64 -2.64 0.39
CA TYR A 20 2.76 -1.99 -0.58
C TYR A 20 3.34 -0.67 -1.09
N ALA A 21 3.90 0.15 -0.21
CA ALA A 21 4.57 1.39 -0.61
C ALA A 21 5.77 1.13 -1.53
N LEU A 22 6.59 0.12 -1.22
CA LEU A 22 7.71 -0.29 -2.07
C LEU A 22 7.24 -0.76 -3.45
N LEU A 23 6.21 -1.62 -3.50
CA LEU A 23 5.64 -2.12 -4.74
C LEU A 23 5.04 -1.00 -5.60
N ILE A 24 4.27 -0.10 -5.00
CA ILE A 24 3.70 1.06 -5.71
C ILE A 24 4.81 1.95 -6.27
N GLY A 25 5.86 2.24 -5.47
CA GLY A 25 7.02 3.00 -5.94
C GLY A 25 7.78 2.32 -7.07
N PHE A 26 7.97 1.00 -6.98
CA PHE A 26 8.59 0.19 -8.05
C PHE A 26 7.76 0.23 -9.34
N LEU A 27 6.44 0.06 -9.25
CA LEU A 27 5.53 0.13 -10.39
C LEU A 27 5.52 1.54 -11.01
N ALA A 28 5.55 2.59 -10.19
CA ALA A 28 5.68 3.97 -10.66
C ALA A 28 7.01 4.19 -11.40
N GLY A 29 8.11 3.61 -10.90
CA GLY A 29 9.42 3.63 -11.56
C GLY A 29 9.39 2.95 -12.93
N ILE A 30 8.71 1.81 -13.05
CA ILE A 30 8.50 1.13 -14.35
C ILE A 30 7.75 2.03 -15.33
N ILE A 31 6.69 2.68 -14.87
CA ILE A 31 5.92 3.61 -15.71
C ILE A 31 6.85 4.72 -16.21
N ILE A 32 7.58 5.40 -15.33
CA ILE A 32 8.52 6.47 -15.68
C ILE A 32 9.58 5.98 -16.67
N TYR A 33 10.19 4.82 -16.44
CA TYR A 33 11.18 4.25 -17.35
C TYR A 33 10.60 3.93 -18.73
N SER A 34 9.36 3.42 -18.77
CA SER A 34 8.62 3.15 -20.01
C SER A 34 8.37 4.42 -20.83
N PHE A 35 8.10 5.55 -20.17
CA PHE A 35 8.04 6.87 -20.82
C PHE A 35 9.37 7.23 -21.50
N PHE A 36 10.51 7.09 -20.80
CA PHE A 36 11.83 7.39 -21.37
C PHE A 36 12.23 6.46 -22.52
N LYS A 37 11.81 5.20 -22.49
CA LYS A 37 12.06 4.21 -23.56
C LYS A 37 11.05 4.26 -24.70
N ASN A 38 10.13 5.23 -24.69
CA ASN A 38 9.03 5.36 -25.65
C ASN A 38 8.23 4.06 -25.88
N SER A 39 8.19 3.20 -24.86
CA SER A 39 7.50 1.90 -24.89
C SER A 39 6.10 2.08 -24.30
N TRP A 40 5.26 2.82 -25.01
CA TRP A 40 3.89 3.14 -24.57
C TRP A 40 2.93 2.01 -24.97
N GLY A 41 2.07 1.58 -24.04
CA GLY A 41 1.05 0.57 -24.32
C GLY A 41 0.77 -0.34 -23.13
N LEU A 42 0.57 -1.63 -23.39
CA LEU A 42 0.17 -2.62 -22.37
C LEU A 42 1.13 -2.67 -21.15
N LEU A 43 2.41 -2.37 -21.37
CA LEU A 43 3.44 -2.30 -20.33
C LEU A 43 3.21 -1.23 -19.28
N THR A 44 2.48 -0.15 -19.57
CA THR A 44 2.08 0.87 -18.57
C THR A 44 0.73 0.56 -17.94
N LEU A 45 -0.18 -0.05 -18.71
CA LEU A 45 -1.50 -0.47 -18.23
C LEU A 45 -1.43 -1.55 -17.16
N ILE A 46 -0.53 -2.53 -17.31
CA ILE A 46 -0.36 -3.60 -16.32
C ILE A 46 0.04 -3.02 -14.95
N PRO A 47 1.13 -2.23 -14.82
CA PRO A 47 1.48 -1.57 -13.57
C PRO A 47 0.37 -0.69 -13.01
N LEU A 48 -0.31 0.07 -13.87
CA LEU A 48 -1.39 0.97 -13.44
C LEU A 48 -2.57 0.20 -12.85
N TYR A 49 -2.95 -0.93 -13.44
CA TYR A 49 -3.98 -1.82 -12.89
C TYR A 49 -3.58 -2.39 -11.53
N PHE A 50 -2.33 -2.85 -11.37
CA PHE A 50 -1.83 -3.34 -10.09
C PHE A 50 -1.85 -2.27 -9.00
N ILE A 51 -1.41 -1.03 -9.32
CA ILE A 51 -1.49 0.10 -8.39
C ILE A 51 -2.95 0.34 -7.99
N TYR A 52 -3.88 0.41 -8.94
CA TYR A 52 -5.31 0.60 -8.66
C TYR A 52 -5.87 -0.49 -7.74
N LYS A 53 -5.55 -1.76 -8.01
CA LYS A 53 -5.97 -2.89 -7.19
C LYS A 53 -5.42 -2.80 -5.77
N MET A 54 -4.14 -2.46 -5.62
CA MET A 54 -3.48 -2.34 -4.31
C MET A 54 -4.01 -1.16 -3.49
N VAL A 55 -4.28 -0.03 -4.13
CA VAL A 55 -4.83 1.16 -3.46
C VAL A 55 -6.25 0.89 -2.96
N ASN A 56 -7.06 0.18 -3.75
CA ASN A 56 -8.44 -0.14 -3.40
C ASN A 56 -8.60 -1.37 -2.48
N ASP A 57 -7.50 -2.07 -2.18
CA ASP A 57 -7.51 -3.26 -1.34
C ASP A 57 -8.11 -2.93 0.05
N PRO A 58 -9.05 -3.74 0.56
CA PRO A 58 -9.67 -3.51 1.87
C PRO A 58 -8.66 -3.51 3.02
N LYS A 59 -7.53 -4.21 2.90
CA LYS A 59 -6.45 -4.18 3.90
C LYS A 59 -5.80 -2.79 3.96
N ASN A 60 -5.66 -2.10 2.83
CA ASN A 60 -5.12 -0.74 2.80
C ASN A 60 -6.05 0.26 3.53
N ARG A 61 -7.37 0.07 3.45
CA ARG A 61 -8.33 0.87 4.25
C ARG A 61 -8.17 0.60 5.74
N ARG A 62 -8.09 -0.68 6.14
CA ARG A 62 -7.88 -1.04 7.55
C ARG A 62 -6.57 -0.49 8.13
N VAL A 63 -5.48 -0.46 7.34
CA VAL A 63 -4.23 0.19 7.74
C VAL A 63 -4.45 1.67 8.04
N LYS A 64 -5.20 2.39 7.19
CA LYS A 64 -5.50 3.82 7.40
C LYS A 64 -6.38 4.05 8.62
N GLU A 65 -7.40 3.21 8.81
CA GLU A 65 -8.28 3.26 9.99
C GLU A 65 -7.48 3.04 11.29
N LEU A 66 -6.64 1.99 11.31
CA LEU A 66 -5.76 1.72 12.45
C LEU A 66 -4.76 2.86 12.70
N GLN A 67 -4.15 3.43 11.65
CA GLN A 67 -3.30 4.61 11.82
C GLN A 67 -4.06 5.81 12.41
N GLY A 68 -5.32 6.03 11.98
CA GLY A 68 -6.19 7.07 12.51
C GLY A 68 -6.43 6.89 14.02
N LEU A 69 -6.80 5.68 14.43
CA LEU A 69 -7.03 5.33 15.84
C LEU A 69 -5.76 5.49 16.70
N PHE A 70 -4.60 5.08 16.18
CA PHE A 70 -3.32 5.26 16.88
C PHE A 70 -2.96 6.75 17.02
N LYS A 71 -3.21 7.57 15.98
CA LYS A 71 -2.97 9.02 16.03
C LYS A 71 -3.87 9.72 17.03
N GLU A 72 -5.15 9.38 17.05
CA GLU A 72 -6.14 9.94 18.00
C GLU A 72 -5.78 9.61 19.45
N ARG A 73 -5.26 8.40 19.70
CA ARG A 73 -4.85 7.93 21.03
C ARG A 73 -3.39 8.25 21.39
N ASN A 74 -2.67 9.00 20.56
CA ASN A 74 -1.24 9.30 20.75
C ASN A 74 -0.35 8.04 20.91
N LEU A 75 -0.75 6.93 20.29
CA LEU A 75 -0.04 5.65 20.34
C LEU A 75 1.01 5.56 19.23
N LYS A 76 2.15 4.94 19.53
CA LYS A 76 3.24 4.76 18.56
C LYS A 76 2.87 3.71 17.52
N TRP A 77 2.94 4.08 16.24
CA TRP A 77 2.77 3.20 15.08
C TRP A 77 4.04 2.44 14.73
#